data_AF-A0A950VH17-F1
#
_entry.id   AF-A0A950VH17-F1
#
_cell.length_a   1.000
_cell.length_b   1.000
_cell.length_c   1.000
_cell.angle_alpha   90.00
_cell.angle_beta   90.00
_cell.angle_gamma   90.00
#
_symmetry.space_group_name_H-M   'P 1'
#
loop_
_entity.id
_entity.type
_entity.pdbx_description
1 polymer ?
#
loop_
_entity_poly.entity_id
_entity_poly.type
_entity_poly.pdbx_seq_one_letter_code
_entity_poly.pdbx_strand_id
1 'polypeptide(L)'
;MVRERPGVVLVFAILNLVFGGLGVFCLLCAGGAFGLFYSISQSNPQAAKDFAALQFPSIVMIYYLVSFGVGWILALILVISGTGLLKMRPWARQLCLIYSGVSIVLSLASLVFSIFYIQPAMQTWQHDFNQRMAEMDKKQGVPPPPQMQQSPIGGIIGSVMGTIIGLLYPVLLAVFMLLPRVSAAFAGEPLPPPEDYRDPLPENDQLP
;
A
#
# COMPACT_ATOMS: atom_id res chain seq x y z
N MET A 1 8.75 -32.33 21.66
CA MET A 1 9.44 -31.88 20.44
C MET A 1 9.23 -30.38 20.31
N VAL A 2 10.28 -29.59 20.54
CA VAL A 2 10.22 -28.14 20.41
C VAL A 2 10.14 -27.83 18.91
N ARG A 3 8.99 -27.36 18.43
CA ARG A 3 8.90 -26.84 17.05
C ARG A 3 9.72 -25.56 17.01
N GLU A 4 10.90 -25.60 16.40
CA GLU A 4 11.62 -24.38 16.08
C GLU A 4 10.74 -23.54 15.16
N ARG A 5 10.33 -22.37 15.67
CA ARG A 5 9.57 -21.41 14.87
C ARG A 5 10.57 -20.80 13.89
N PRO A 6 10.41 -20.97 12.58
CA PRO A 6 11.35 -20.38 11.64
C PRO A 6 11.35 -18.87 11.87
N GLY A 7 12.50 -18.29 12.24
CA GLY A 7 12.61 -16.87 12.56
C GLY A 7 12.07 -15.98 11.44
N VAL A 8 12.21 -16.44 10.20
CA VAL A 8 11.65 -15.80 9.00
C VAL A 8 10.13 -15.61 9.09
N VAL A 9 9.38 -16.60 9.57
CA VAL A 9 7.91 -16.49 9.69
C VAL A 9 7.53 -15.41 10.69
N LEU A 10 8.28 -15.28 11.78
CA LEU A 10 8.06 -14.24 12.79
C LEU A 10 8.32 -12.84 12.21
N VAL A 11 9.40 -12.66 11.43
CA VAL A 11 9.71 -11.38 10.78
C VAL A 11 8.58 -10.97 9.83
N PHE A 12 8.10 -11.87 8.97
CA PHE A 12 6.99 -11.56 8.06
C PHE A 12 5.67 -11.28 8.78
N ALA A 13 5.41 -11.97 9.89
CA ALA A 13 4.24 -11.69 10.71
C ALA A 13 4.27 -10.26 11.26
N ILE A 14 5.44 -9.83 11.75
CA ILE A 14 5.66 -8.47 12.26
C ILE A 14 5.52 -7.46 11.12
N LEU A 15 6.14 -7.70 9.96
CA LEU A 15 6.04 -6.80 8.80
C LEU A 15 4.58 -6.62 8.33
N ASN A 16 3.83 -7.72 8.20
CA ASN A 16 2.40 -7.66 7.86
C ASN A 16 1.59 -6.86 8.88
N LEU A 17 1.90 -6.99 10.17
CA LEU A 17 1.19 -6.29 11.23
C LEU A 17 1.56 -4.80 11.28
N VAL A 18 2.83 -4.46 11.05
CA VAL A 18 3.29 -3.07 10.97
C VAL A 18 2.73 -2.38 9.73
N PHE A 19 2.86 -2.97 8.54
CA PHE A 19 2.33 -2.36 7.31
C PHE A 19 0.80 -2.34 7.28
N GLY A 20 0.15 -3.40 7.76
CA GLY A 20 -1.31 -3.44 7.87
C GLY A 20 -1.82 -2.43 8.90
N GLY A 21 -1.18 -2.35 10.06
CA GLY A 21 -1.53 -1.41 11.12
C GLY A 21 -1.30 0.05 10.71
N LEU A 22 -0.15 0.35 10.09
CA LEU A 22 0.15 1.68 9.55
C LEU A 22 -0.82 2.03 8.43
N GLY A 23 -1.16 1.08 7.55
CA GLY A 23 -2.15 1.27 6.50
C GLY A 23 -3.52 1.63 7.04
N VAL A 24 -4.04 0.87 8.01
CA VAL A 24 -5.30 1.19 8.69
C VAL A 24 -5.25 2.55 9.36
N PHE A 25 -4.16 2.86 10.08
CA PHE A 25 -4.00 4.13 10.78
C PHE A 25 -3.95 5.33 9.82
N CYS A 26 -3.16 5.23 8.74
CA CYS A 26 -3.09 6.27 7.71
C CYS A 26 -4.43 6.47 7.00
N LEU A 27 -5.14 5.39 6.67
CA LEU A 27 -6.46 5.47 6.05
C LEU A 27 -7.48 6.09 7.01
N LEU A 28 -7.44 5.74 8.30
CA LEU A 28 -8.29 6.35 9.32
C LEU A 28 -7.99 7.86 9.44
N CYS A 29 -6.71 8.25 9.46
CA CYS A 29 -6.30 9.64 9.51
C CYS A 29 -6.76 10.43 8.28
N ALA A 30 -6.55 9.89 7.07
CA ALA A 30 -6.98 10.53 5.82
C ALA A 30 -8.52 10.65 5.73
N GLY A 31 -9.26 9.61 6.11
CA GLY A 31 -10.72 9.64 6.15
C GLY A 31 -11.25 10.63 7.20
N GLY A 32 -10.61 10.67 8.38
CA GLY A 32 -10.94 11.64 9.43
C GLY A 32 -10.67 13.08 9.00
N ALA A 33 -9.54 13.34 8.36
CA ALA A 33 -9.21 14.65 7.81
C ALA A 33 -10.23 15.08 6.74
N PHE A 34 -10.63 14.18 5.84
CA PHE A 34 -11.65 14.46 4.84
C PHE A 34 -13.02 14.76 5.47
N GLY A 35 -13.43 13.98 6.48
CA GLY A 35 -14.68 14.21 7.20
C GLY A 35 -14.70 15.52 7.98
N LEU A 36 -13.57 15.88 8.60
CA LEU A 36 -13.40 17.16 9.30
C LEU A 36 -13.39 18.34 8.31
N PHE A 37 -12.75 18.18 7.15
CA PHE A 37 -12.82 19.19 6.10
C PHE A 37 -14.25 19.40 5.61
N TYR A 38 -14.99 18.31 5.39
CA TYR A 38 -16.39 18.35 4.99
C TYR A 38 -17.29 19.04 6.03
N SER A 39 -17.07 18.79 7.32
CA SER A 39 -17.85 19.44 8.38
C SER A 39 -17.55 20.95 8.48
N ILE A 40 -16.28 21.34 8.37
CA ILE A 40 -15.88 22.75 8.31
C ILE A 40 -16.51 23.42 7.09
N SER A 41 -16.49 22.75 5.94
CA SER A 41 -17.12 23.24 4.70
C SER A 41 -18.62 23.49 4.85
N GLN A 42 -19.34 22.75 5.70
CA GLN A 42 -20.76 23.02 5.94
C GLN A 42 -20.99 24.17 6.93
N SER A 43 -20.09 24.35 7.89
CA SER A 43 -20.19 25.41 8.89
C SER A 43 -19.77 26.80 8.38
N ASN A 44 -18.90 26.85 7.36
CA ASN A 44 -18.38 28.10 6.82
C ASN A 44 -18.79 28.29 5.34
N PRO A 45 -19.63 29.30 5.02
CA PRO A 45 -20.09 29.56 3.66
C PRO A 45 -18.96 29.85 2.66
N GLN A 46 -17.81 30.35 3.13
CA GLN A 46 -16.65 30.59 2.28
C GLN A 46 -15.93 29.28 1.94
N ALA A 47 -15.71 28.41 2.94
CA ALA A 47 -15.14 27.09 2.72
C ALA A 47 -16.07 26.22 1.83
N ALA A 48 -17.38 26.37 1.96
CA ALA A 48 -18.36 25.74 1.06
C ALA A 48 -18.16 26.16 -0.40
N LYS A 49 -17.91 27.45 -0.66
CA LYS A 49 -17.66 27.97 -2.01
C LYS A 49 -16.32 27.49 -2.54
N ASP A 50 -15.29 27.45 -1.71
CA ASP A 50 -13.98 26.94 -2.11
C ASP A 50 -14.04 25.45 -2.45
N PHE A 51 -14.76 24.65 -1.65
CA PHE A 51 -14.99 23.23 -1.94
C PHE A 51 -15.85 23.01 -3.18
N ALA A 52 -16.86 23.87 -3.39
CA ALA A 52 -17.68 23.84 -4.59
C ALA A 52 -16.90 24.31 -5.84
N ALA A 53 -15.87 25.14 -5.69
CA ALA A 53 -14.97 25.56 -6.76
C ALA A 53 -13.98 24.44 -7.15
N LEU A 54 -13.61 23.59 -6.19
CA LEU A 54 -12.94 22.30 -6.40
C LEU A 54 -13.94 21.27 -6.97
N GLN A 55 -14.52 21.56 -8.15
CA GLN A 55 -15.33 20.60 -8.89
C GLN A 55 -14.44 19.49 -9.44
N PHE A 56 -14.05 18.54 -8.61
CA PHE A 56 -13.34 17.35 -9.08
C PHE A 56 -14.21 16.60 -10.08
N PRO A 57 -13.64 16.08 -11.18
CA PRO A 57 -14.39 15.24 -12.10
C PRO A 57 -14.97 14.04 -11.34
N SER A 58 -16.26 13.76 -11.54
CA SER A 58 -16.98 12.70 -10.80
C SER A 58 -16.27 11.35 -10.88
N ILE A 59 -15.64 11.06 -12.01
CA ILE A 59 -14.89 9.82 -12.26
C ILE A 59 -13.65 9.69 -11.37
N VAL A 60 -12.97 10.80 -11.10
CA VAL A 60 -11.78 10.84 -10.23
C VAL A 60 -12.20 10.60 -8.78
N MET A 61 -13.31 11.21 -8.35
CA MET A 61 -13.86 11.01 -7.01
C MET A 61 -14.28 9.56 -6.76
N ILE A 62 -15.00 8.94 -7.70
CA ILE A 62 -15.41 7.53 -7.61
C ILE A 62 -14.17 6.63 -7.52
N TYR A 63 -13.16 6.89 -8.35
CA TYR A 63 -11.91 6.13 -8.33
C TYR A 63 -11.20 6.20 -6.97
N TYR A 64 -11.07 7.38 -6.38
CA TYR A 64 -10.44 7.52 -5.06
C TYR A 64 -11.27 6.85 -3.96
N LEU A 65 -12.61 6.94 -4.02
CA LEU A 65 -13.49 6.29 -3.07
C LEU A 65 -13.35 4.75 -3.13
N VAL A 66 -13.33 4.19 -4.34
CA VAL A 66 -13.10 2.75 -4.56
C VAL A 66 -11.70 2.35 -4.09
N SER A 67 -10.67 3.12 -4.45
CA SER A 67 -9.28 2.86 -4.05
C SER A 67 -9.12 2.89 -2.53
N PHE A 68 -9.80 3.81 -1.84
CA PHE A 68 -9.81 3.90 -0.39
C PHE A 68 -10.48 2.67 0.24
N GLY A 69 -11.64 2.24 -0.27
CA GLY A 69 -12.34 1.04 0.21
C GLY A 69 -11.52 -0.23 0.00
N VAL A 70 -10.92 -0.39 -1.18
CA VAL A 70 -10.03 -1.51 -1.50
C VAL A 70 -8.80 -1.51 -0.60
N GLY A 71 -8.21 -0.33 -0.35
CA GLY A 71 -7.08 -0.15 0.58
C GLY A 71 -7.42 -0.62 2.00
N TRP A 72 -8.61 -0.29 2.50
CA TRP A 72 -9.09 -0.78 3.79
C TRP A 72 -9.20 -2.29 3.86
N ILE A 73 -9.82 -2.91 2.85
CA ILE A 73 -9.98 -4.36 2.78
C ILE A 73 -8.61 -5.05 2.76
N LEU A 74 -7.69 -4.57 1.91
CA LEU A 74 -6.33 -5.08 1.81
C LEU A 74 -5.55 -4.94 3.12
N ALA A 75 -5.68 -3.80 3.81
CA ALA A 75 -5.02 -3.57 5.09
C ALA A 75 -5.56 -4.51 6.18
N LEU A 76 -6.88 -4.72 6.25
CA LEU A 76 -7.49 -5.69 7.17
C LEU A 76 -7.04 -7.11 6.89
N ILE A 77 -6.99 -7.52 5.61
CA ILE A 77 -6.47 -8.83 5.20
C ILE A 77 -5.02 -8.99 5.67
N LEU A 78 -4.18 -7.96 5.57
CA LEU A 78 -2.79 -7.98 6.04
C LEU A 78 -2.69 -8.20 7.55
N VAL A 79 -3.52 -7.50 8.33
CA VAL A 79 -3.54 -7.62 9.81
C VAL A 79 -4.02 -9.02 10.22
N ILE A 80 -5.08 -9.53 9.59
CA ILE A 80 -5.61 -10.87 9.83
C ILE A 80 -4.57 -11.93 9.46
N SER A 81 -3.91 -11.74 8.31
CA SER A 81 -2.81 -12.57 7.82
C SER A 81 -1.64 -12.60 8.82
N GLY A 82 -1.17 -11.43 9.27
CA GLY A 82 -0.08 -11.32 10.26
C GLY A 82 -0.40 -12.05 11.56
N THR A 83 -1.64 -11.89 12.06
CA THR A 83 -2.13 -12.59 13.25
C THR A 83 -2.20 -14.11 13.03
N GLY A 84 -2.63 -14.54 11.85
CA GLY A 84 -2.68 -15.94 11.45
C GLY A 84 -1.29 -16.59 11.36
N LEU A 85 -0.30 -15.85 10.86
CA LEU A 85 1.10 -16.26 10.80
C LEU A 85 1.69 -16.50 12.19
N LEU A 86 1.42 -15.60 13.16
CA LEU A 86 1.90 -15.76 14.54
C LEU A 86 1.38 -17.06 15.20
N LYS A 87 0.19 -17.51 14.80
CA LYS A 87 -0.41 -18.77 15.27
C LYS A 87 -0.03 -19.98 14.39
N MET A 88 0.86 -19.82 13.40
CA MET A 88 1.31 -20.87 12.48
C MET A 88 0.16 -21.63 11.82
N ARG A 89 -0.97 -20.97 11.55
CA ARG A 89 -2.14 -21.66 10.99
C ARG A 89 -2.06 -21.72 9.45
N PRO A 90 -2.43 -22.84 8.81
CA PRO A 90 -2.26 -23.04 7.37
C PRO A 90 -3.06 -22.08 6.48
N TRP A 91 -4.24 -21.61 6.93
CA TRP A 91 -5.03 -20.58 6.24
C TRP A 91 -4.30 -19.23 6.06
N ALA A 92 -3.32 -18.91 6.92
CA ALA A 92 -2.62 -17.63 6.86
C ALA A 92 -1.74 -17.53 5.60
N ARG A 93 -1.19 -18.67 5.16
CA ARG A 93 -0.44 -18.78 3.90
C ARG A 93 -1.33 -18.54 2.69
N GLN A 94 -2.52 -19.14 2.68
CA GLN A 94 -3.51 -18.93 1.60
C GLN A 94 -3.88 -17.45 1.49
N LEU A 95 -4.14 -16.79 2.63
CA LEU A 95 -4.45 -15.35 2.64
C LEU A 95 -3.29 -14.49 2.12
N CYS A 96 -2.05 -14.81 2.47
CA CYS A 96 -0.86 -14.13 1.94
C CYS A 96 -0.75 -14.25 0.41
N LEU A 97 -0.93 -15.46 -0.13
CA LEU A 97 -0.83 -15.70 -1.57
C LEU A 97 -1.96 -15.01 -2.34
N ILE A 98 -3.20 -15.08 -1.83
CA ILE A 98 -4.36 -14.39 -2.41
C ILE A 98 -4.11 -12.88 -2.38
N TYR A 99 -3.65 -12.34 -1.24
CA TYR A 99 -3.32 -10.92 -1.11
C TYR A 99 -2.26 -10.48 -2.13
N SER A 100 -1.16 -11.21 -2.27
CA SER A 100 -0.11 -10.87 -3.24
C SER A 100 -0.62 -10.91 -4.67
N GLY A 101 -1.38 -11.93 -5.06
CA GLY A 101 -1.95 -12.01 -6.41
C GLY A 101 -2.91 -10.86 -6.70
N VAL A 102 -3.83 -10.60 -5.78
CA VAL A 102 -4.83 -9.52 -5.91
C VAL A 102 -4.16 -8.15 -5.93
N SER A 103 -3.20 -7.89 -5.05
CA SER A 103 -2.48 -6.61 -5.02
C SER A 103 -1.68 -6.36 -6.29
N ILE A 104 -1.00 -7.37 -6.86
CA ILE A 104 -0.27 -7.21 -8.12
C ILE A 104 -1.22 -6.84 -9.26
N VAL A 105 -2.33 -7.57 -9.42
CA VAL A 105 -3.32 -7.30 -10.47
C VAL A 105 -3.94 -5.91 -10.29
N LEU A 106 -4.32 -5.55 -9.06
CA LEU A 106 -4.90 -4.24 -8.77
C LEU A 106 -3.91 -3.10 -8.99
N SER A 107 -2.65 -3.25 -8.61
CA SER A 107 -1.62 -2.22 -8.83
C SER A 107 -1.38 -1.98 -10.31
N LEU A 108 -1.34 -3.05 -11.14
CA LEU A 108 -1.21 -2.92 -12.59
C LEU A 108 -2.45 -2.27 -13.21
N ALA A 109 -3.65 -2.73 -12.84
CA ALA A 109 -4.90 -2.15 -13.33
C ALA A 109 -5.04 -0.67 -12.94
N SER A 110 -4.68 -0.34 -11.71
CA SER A 110 -4.67 1.03 -11.17
C SER A 110 -3.67 1.91 -11.91
N LEU A 111 -2.46 1.42 -12.21
CA LEU A 111 -1.46 2.16 -12.97
C LEU A 111 -1.94 2.47 -14.38
N VAL A 112 -2.47 1.46 -15.09
CA VAL A 112 -3.03 1.62 -16.44
C VAL A 112 -4.19 2.63 -16.40
N PHE A 113 -5.16 2.45 -15.51
CA PHE A 113 -6.30 3.35 -15.39
C PHE A 113 -5.87 4.78 -15.05
N SER A 114 -4.88 4.93 -14.16
CA SER A 114 -4.35 6.23 -13.76
C SER A 114 -3.72 6.98 -14.94
N ILE A 115 -2.88 6.30 -15.74
CA ILE A 115 -2.21 6.91 -16.89
C ILE A 115 -3.20 7.24 -18.01
N PHE A 116 -4.13 6.33 -18.33
CA PHE A 116 -5.02 6.51 -19.48
C PHE A 116 -6.26 7.36 -19.19
N TYR A 117 -6.78 7.38 -17.96
CA TYR A 117 -8.04 8.07 -17.64
C TYR A 117 -7.84 9.21 -16.64
N ILE A 118 -7.08 9.00 -15.57
CA ILE A 118 -6.98 9.99 -14.49
C ILE A 118 -6.07 11.15 -14.88
N GLN A 119 -4.89 10.86 -15.43
CA GLN A 119 -3.95 11.89 -15.84
C GLN A 119 -4.51 12.87 -16.88
N PRO A 120 -5.12 12.43 -18.00
CA PRO A 120 -5.68 13.38 -18.96
C PRO A 120 -6.85 14.17 -18.35
N ALA A 121 -7.73 13.52 -17.58
CA ALA A 121 -8.84 14.20 -16.90
C ALA A 121 -8.35 15.25 -15.87
N MET A 122 -7.25 14.97 -15.18
CA MET A 122 -6.62 15.90 -14.25
C MET A 122 -5.94 17.07 -14.96
N GLN A 123 -5.32 16.86 -16.13
CA GLN A 123 -4.71 17.93 -16.91
C GLN A 123 -5.74 18.93 -17.44
N THR A 124 -6.85 18.43 -17.98
CA THR A 124 -7.95 19.31 -18.44
C THR A 124 -8.57 20.05 -17.25
N TRP A 125 -8.81 19.35 -16.15
CA TRP A 125 -9.33 19.97 -14.93
C TRP A 125 -8.39 21.05 -14.38
N GLN A 126 -7.08 20.79 -14.34
CA GLN A 126 -6.12 21.74 -13.81
C GLN A 126 -5.96 22.97 -14.70
N HIS A 127 -6.06 22.80 -16.02
CA HIS A 127 -6.09 23.92 -16.95
C HIS A 127 -7.36 24.77 -16.77
N ASP A 128 -8.53 24.16 -16.72
CA ASP A 128 -9.81 24.85 -16.51
C ASP A 128 -9.86 25.54 -15.14
N PHE A 129 -9.36 24.88 -14.09
CA PHE A 129 -9.28 25.44 -12.75
C PHE A 129 -8.34 26.65 -12.71
N ASN A 130 -7.17 26.55 -13.33
CA ASN A 130 -6.22 27.66 -13.42
C ASN A 130 -6.80 28.86 -14.18
N GLN A 131 -7.59 28.62 -15.23
CA GLN A 131 -8.29 29.69 -15.96
C GLN A 131 -9.36 30.37 -15.09
N ARG A 132 -10.21 29.59 -14.41
CA ARG A 132 -11.24 30.13 -13.52
C ARG A 132 -10.65 30.93 -12.36
N MET A 133 -9.55 30.45 -11.77
CA MET A 133 -8.83 31.18 -10.74
C MET A 133 -8.25 32.49 -11.28
N ALA A 134 -7.63 32.49 -12.46
CA ALA A 134 -7.12 33.71 -13.07
C ALA A 134 -8.22 34.74 -13.37
N GLU A 135 -9.44 34.30 -13.70
CA GLU A 135 -10.60 35.19 -13.86
C GLU A 135 -11.11 35.77 -12.54
N MET A 136 -11.10 34.98 -11.46
CA MET A 136 -11.45 35.46 -10.12
C MET A 136 -10.40 36.43 -9.56
N ASP A 137 -9.12 36.15 -9.78
CA ASP A 137 -8.01 37.02 -9.38
C ASP A 137 -8.09 38.39 -10.06
N LYS A 138 -8.42 38.43 -11.36
CA LYS A 138 -8.67 39.69 -12.08
C LYS A 138 -9.80 40.53 -11.48
N LYS A 139 -10.77 39.89 -10.83
CA LYS A 139 -11.90 40.58 -10.18
C LYS A 139 -11.60 40.99 -8.73
N GLN A 140 -10.66 40.32 -8.07
CA GLN A 140 -10.34 40.56 -6.65
C GLN A 140 -9.00 41.27 -6.39
N GLY A 141 -8.13 41.40 -7.40
CA GLY A 141 -6.86 42.15 -7.29
C GLY A 141 -5.81 41.48 -6.39
N VAL A 142 -5.97 40.19 -6.08
CA VAL A 142 -5.04 39.42 -5.26
C VAL A 142 -4.04 38.72 -6.20
N PRO A 143 -2.73 38.70 -5.90
CA PRO A 143 -1.74 38.04 -6.74
C PRO A 143 -2.05 36.53 -6.84
N PRO A 144 -1.90 35.93 -8.04
CA PRO A 144 -2.26 34.55 -8.25
C PRO A 144 -1.43 33.64 -7.33
N PRO A 145 -2.06 32.67 -6.65
CA PRO A 145 -1.31 31.69 -5.87
C PRO A 145 -0.34 30.96 -6.81
N PRO A 146 0.87 30.61 -6.35
CA PRO A 146 1.87 29.96 -7.17
C PRO A 146 1.27 28.69 -7.77
N GLN A 147 1.04 28.72 -9.09
CA GLN A 147 0.57 27.57 -9.82
C GLN A 147 1.67 26.51 -9.76
N MET A 148 1.48 25.50 -8.91
CA MET A 148 2.28 24.29 -8.97
C MET A 148 1.90 23.56 -10.24
N GLN A 149 2.49 23.97 -11.36
CA GLN A 149 2.35 23.32 -12.64
C GLN A 149 3.03 21.97 -12.51
N GLN A 150 2.27 20.95 -12.12
CA GLN A 150 2.79 19.60 -12.06
C GLN A 150 3.14 19.19 -13.48
N SER A 151 4.45 19.04 -13.74
CA SER A 151 4.91 18.53 -15.02
C SER A 151 4.20 17.20 -15.30
N PRO A 152 3.56 17.04 -16.49
CA PRO A 152 2.95 15.77 -16.90
C PRO A 152 3.90 14.58 -16.70
N ILE A 153 5.18 14.81 -16.97
CA ILE A 153 6.25 13.82 -16.81
C ILE A 153 6.48 13.47 -15.33
N GLY A 154 6.40 14.46 -14.43
CA GLY A 154 6.52 14.24 -12.98
C GLY A 154 5.42 13.34 -12.44
N GLY A 155 4.18 13.50 -12.92
CA GLY A 155 3.06 12.65 -12.54
C GLY A 155 3.23 11.19 -12.97
N ILE A 156 3.75 10.94 -14.17
CA ILE A 156 4.02 9.60 -14.70
C ILE A 156 5.19 8.95 -13.94
N ILE A 157 6.29 9.68 -13.73
CA ILE A 157 7.44 9.14 -13.00
C ILE A 157 7.03 8.78 -11.56
N GLY A 158 6.27 9.67 -10.90
CA GLY A 158 5.77 9.44 -9.55
C GLY A 158 4.88 8.21 -9.46
N SER A 159 3.95 8.03 -10.40
CA SER A 159 3.05 6.87 -10.39
C SER A 159 3.80 5.56 -10.64
N VAL A 160 4.71 5.52 -11.62
CA VAL A 160 5.51 4.33 -11.93
C VAL A 160 6.43 3.95 -10.77
N MET A 161 7.17 4.91 -10.21
CA MET A 161 8.04 4.66 -9.05
C MET A 161 7.23 4.20 -7.83
N GLY A 162 6.10 4.86 -7.56
CA GLY A 162 5.19 4.46 -6.49
C GLY A 162 4.67 3.04 -6.66
N THR A 163 4.29 2.65 -7.88
CA THR A 163 3.85 1.28 -8.18
C THR A 163 4.98 0.27 -8.03
N ILE A 164 6.19 0.55 -8.50
CA ILE A 164 7.33 -0.38 -8.35
C ILE A 164 7.65 -0.62 -6.87
N ILE A 165 7.74 0.46 -6.07
CA ILE A 165 7.99 0.36 -4.62
C ILE A 165 6.84 -0.39 -3.95
N GLY A 166 5.60 -0.07 -4.32
CA GLY A 166 4.40 -0.73 -3.78
C GLY A 166 4.31 -2.21 -4.13
N LEU A 167 4.79 -2.61 -5.32
CA LEU A 167 4.83 -4.00 -5.78
C LEU A 167 5.97 -4.82 -5.17
N LEU A 168 7.05 -4.17 -4.74
CA LEU A 168 8.20 -4.84 -4.14
C LEU A 168 7.75 -5.71 -2.95
N TYR A 169 6.90 -5.18 -2.08
CA TYR A 169 6.40 -5.89 -0.91
C TYR A 169 5.58 -7.16 -1.24
N PRO A 170 4.47 -7.10 -2.01
CA PRO A 170 3.67 -8.27 -2.32
C PRO A 170 4.42 -9.31 -3.15
N VAL A 171 5.38 -8.89 -4.00
CA VAL A 171 6.25 -9.82 -4.74
C VAL A 171 7.19 -10.56 -3.79
N LEU A 172 7.88 -9.85 -2.89
CA LEU A 172 8.72 -10.49 -1.88
C LEU A 172 7.87 -11.45 -1.03
N LEU A 173 6.72 -11.00 -0.54
CA LEU A 173 5.82 -11.81 0.26
C LEU A 173 5.36 -13.08 -0.47
N ALA A 174 5.05 -12.99 -1.76
CA ALA A 174 4.70 -14.15 -2.59
C ALA A 174 5.87 -15.13 -2.73
N VAL A 175 7.05 -14.64 -3.11
CA VAL A 175 8.27 -15.46 -3.29
C VAL A 175 8.62 -16.19 -1.99
N PHE A 176 8.57 -15.50 -0.86
CA PHE A 176 8.87 -16.10 0.44
C PHE A 176 7.83 -17.14 0.88
N MET A 177 6.55 -16.93 0.58
CA MET A 177 5.48 -17.91 0.89
C MET A 177 5.50 -19.15 -0.01
N LEU A 178 6.18 -19.07 -1.15
CA LEU A 178 6.42 -20.18 -2.07
C LEU A 178 7.70 -20.96 -1.74
N LEU A 179 8.58 -20.44 -0.86
CA LEU A 179 9.78 -21.17 -0.46
C LEU A 179 9.41 -22.50 0.22
N PRO A 180 10.04 -23.61 -0.20
CA PRO A 180 9.72 -24.95 0.30
C PRO A 180 9.94 -25.09 1.81
N ARG A 181 10.93 -24.38 2.38
CA ARG A 181 11.18 -24.34 3.83
C ARG A 181 10.00 -23.78 4.63
N VAL A 182 9.36 -22.73 4.12
CA VAL A 182 8.17 -22.13 4.74
C VAL A 182 6.99 -23.07 4.55
N SER A 183 6.83 -23.64 3.35
CA SER A 183 5.78 -24.63 3.05
C SER A 183 5.84 -25.84 3.98
N ALA A 184 7.03 -26.43 4.18
CA ALA A 184 7.25 -27.58 5.06
C ALA A 184 6.91 -27.26 6.53
N ALA A 185 7.30 -26.06 7.00
CA ALA A 185 6.98 -25.62 8.36
C ALA A 185 5.46 -25.48 8.62
N PHE A 186 4.68 -25.08 7.61
CA PHE A 186 3.22 -25.05 7.69
C PHE A 186 2.55 -26.42 7.50
N ALA A 187 3.20 -27.35 6.77
CA ALA A 187 2.75 -28.73 6.60
C ALA A 187 2.93 -29.59 7.87
N GLY A 188 3.72 -29.09 8.84
CA GLY A 188 4.00 -29.82 10.08
C GLY A 188 5.04 -30.93 9.91
N GLU A 189 5.77 -30.93 8.80
CA GLU A 189 6.88 -31.85 8.60
C GLU A 189 8.02 -31.54 9.60
N PRO A 190 8.61 -32.56 10.25
CA PRO A 190 9.78 -32.35 11.07
C PRO A 190 10.92 -31.81 10.19
N LEU A 191 11.45 -30.64 10.53
CA LEU A 191 12.61 -30.09 9.86
C LEU A 191 13.79 -31.05 10.07
N PRO A 192 14.63 -31.30 9.05
CA PRO A 192 15.89 -31.98 9.27
C PRO A 192 16.67 -31.21 10.35
N PRO A 193 17.29 -31.91 11.32
CA PRO A 193 17.99 -31.26 12.41
C PRO A 193 18.97 -30.22 11.85
N PRO A 194 19.12 -29.05 12.51
CA PRO A 194 20.10 -28.07 12.09
C PRO A 194 21.44 -28.78 12.00
N GLU A 195 22.08 -28.69 10.84
CA GLU A 195 23.43 -29.18 10.61
C GLU A 195 24.31 -28.43 11.62
N ASP A 196 24.67 -29.11 12.71
CA ASP A 196 25.39 -28.49 13.80
C ASP A 196 26.82 -28.25 13.32
N TYR A 197 27.09 -27.05 12.80
CA TYR A 197 28.44 -26.61 12.44
C TYR A 197 29.38 -26.56 13.66
N ARG A 198 28.90 -26.85 14.88
CA ARG A 198 29.73 -27.06 16.07
C ARG A 198 30.08 -28.50 16.35
N ASP A 199 29.79 -29.44 15.45
CA ASP A 199 30.49 -30.71 15.51
C ASP A 199 31.99 -30.41 15.44
N PRO A 200 32.76 -30.69 16.50
CA PRO A 200 34.20 -30.56 16.45
C PRO A 200 34.64 -31.35 15.23
N LEU A 201 35.43 -30.73 14.34
CA LEU A 201 36.12 -31.49 13.30
C LEU A 201 36.72 -32.71 14.00
N PRO A 202 36.51 -33.93 13.49
CA PRO A 202 37.00 -35.14 14.13
C PRO A 202 38.45 -34.86 14.50
N GLU A 203 38.70 -34.85 15.82
CA GLU A 203 39.98 -34.49 16.38
C GLU A 203 40.97 -35.45 15.75
N ASN A 204 41.65 -34.92 14.73
CA ASN A 204 42.38 -35.71 13.77
C ASN A 204 43.36 -36.53 14.58
N ASP A 205 43.21 -37.85 14.48
CA ASP A 205 44.10 -38.88 15.01
C ASP A 205 45.46 -38.29 15.35
N GLN A 206 45.69 -37.99 16.63
CA GLN A 206 47.05 -37.92 17.13
C GLN A 206 47.53 -39.37 17.15
N LEU A 207 48.01 -39.74 15.97
CA LEU A 207 48.79 -40.91 15.60
C LEU A 207 49.85 -41.23 16.68
N PRO A 208 50.18 -42.53 16.83
CA PRO A 208 50.86 -43.12 17.99
C PRO A 208 52.24 -42.54 18.33
#